data_AF-A0A951X5N2-F1
#
_entry.id   AF-A0A951X5N2-F1
#
_cell.length_a   1.000
_cell.length_b   1.000
_cell.length_c   1.000
_cell.angle_alpha   90.00
_cell.angle_beta   90.00
_cell.angle_gamma   90.00
#
_symmetry.space_group_name_H-M   'P 1'
#
loop_
_entity.id
_entity.type
_entity.pdbx_description
1 polymer ?
#
loop_
_entity_poly.entity_id
_entity_poly.type
_entity_poly.pdbx_seq_one_letter_code
_entity_poly.pdbx_strand_id
1 'polypeptide(L)'
;MLAISGTEEWQSTHPGAVIGLLELAGVENTRPSHQLNERKQATVTRLRERYKGFTRQDFLSLPVMAAYTQYYKQFSKTYHVQLQVESIVLKGKSLPNVSPLVDANFAAEVETFILTAGHDVAQLRGPVFWQLGVFTVLV
;
A
#
# COMPACT_ATOMS: atom_id res chain seq x y z
N MET A 1 -24.82 -5.02 2.45
CA MET A 1 -23.72 -4.45 1.65
C MET A 1 -23.44 -3.07 2.19
N LEU A 2 -22.19 -2.76 2.57
CA LEU A 2 -21.83 -1.42 3.04
C LEU A 2 -21.98 -0.42 1.88
N ALA A 3 -22.54 0.75 2.15
CA ALA A 3 -22.54 1.84 1.17
C ALA A 3 -21.14 2.45 1.10
N ILE A 4 -20.55 2.49 -0.08
CA ILE A 4 -19.19 3.00 -0.31
C ILE A 4 -19.24 4.02 -1.45
N SER A 5 -18.81 5.26 -1.20
CA SER A 5 -18.86 6.34 -2.18
C SER A 5 -17.79 7.40 -1.94
N GLY A 6 -17.37 8.13 -2.99
CA GLY A 6 -16.54 9.32 -2.82
C GLY A 6 -17.34 10.55 -2.38
N THR A 7 -16.75 11.45 -1.60
CA THR A 7 -17.33 12.77 -1.33
C THR A 7 -17.40 13.61 -2.60
N GLU A 8 -18.29 14.61 -2.64
CA GLU A 8 -18.41 15.52 -3.79
C GLU A 8 -17.07 16.19 -4.12
N GLU A 9 -16.34 16.65 -3.11
CA GLU A 9 -15.01 17.24 -3.26
C GLU A 9 -14.01 16.28 -3.92
N TRP A 10 -14.00 15.01 -3.53
CA TRP A 10 -13.11 14.02 -4.13
C TRP A 10 -13.47 13.79 -5.60
N GLN A 11 -14.77 13.65 -5.90
CA GLN A 11 -15.28 13.41 -7.25
C GLN A 11 -14.99 14.59 -8.19
N SER A 12 -15.16 15.82 -7.72
CA SER A 12 -14.89 17.02 -8.51
C SER A 12 -13.40 17.26 -8.73
N THR A 13 -12.57 16.93 -7.73
CA THR A 13 -11.11 17.12 -7.80
C THR A 13 -10.44 16.08 -8.71
N HIS A 14 -10.97 14.85 -8.75
CA HIS A 14 -10.43 13.77 -9.56
C HIS A 14 -11.47 13.15 -10.50
N PRO A 15 -11.91 13.86 -11.55
CA PRO A 15 -12.84 13.32 -12.52
C PRO A 15 -12.31 12.03 -13.16
N GLY A 16 -13.12 10.96 -13.12
CA GLY A 16 -12.75 9.66 -13.65
C GLY A 16 -11.86 8.80 -12.74
N ALA A 17 -11.57 9.25 -11.51
CA ALA A 17 -10.93 8.40 -10.52
C ALA A 17 -11.82 7.19 -10.18
N VAL A 18 -11.17 6.05 -9.99
CA VAL A 18 -11.82 4.78 -9.62
C VAL A 18 -11.23 4.26 -8.32
N ILE A 19 -12.04 3.49 -7.59
CA ILE A 19 -11.60 2.75 -6.41
C ILE A 19 -11.63 1.25 -6.71
N GLY A 20 -10.60 0.55 -6.25
CA GLY A 20 -10.59 -0.91 -6.20
C GLY A 20 -10.97 -1.36 -4.79
N LEU A 21 -11.91 -2.30 -4.68
CA LEU A 21 -12.35 -2.87 -3.41
C LEU A 21 -12.22 -4.39 -3.47
N LEU A 22 -11.68 -4.97 -2.41
CA LEU A 22 -11.59 -6.41 -2.23
C LEU A 22 -12.03 -6.76 -0.81
N GLU A 23 -13.10 -7.53 -0.69
CA GLU A 23 -13.54 -8.13 0.56
C GLU A 23 -13.06 -9.58 0.61
N LEU A 24 -12.43 -9.96 1.71
CA LEU A 24 -11.94 -11.31 1.96
C LEU A 24 -12.66 -11.88 3.18
N ALA A 25 -13.12 -13.13 3.07
CA ALA A 25 -13.78 -13.85 4.15
C ALA A 25 -13.12 -15.22 4.38
N GLY A 26 -13.22 -15.74 5.60
CA GLY A 26 -12.67 -17.05 5.96
C GLY A 26 -11.14 -17.12 5.99
N VAL A 27 -10.46 -15.98 6.12
CA VAL A 27 -8.99 -15.93 6.17
C VAL A 27 -8.51 -16.20 7.60
N GLU A 28 -7.62 -17.18 7.75
CA GLU A 28 -6.90 -17.40 9.00
C GLU A 28 -5.80 -16.34 9.16
N ASN A 29 -6.03 -15.35 10.01
CA ASN A 29 -5.12 -14.22 10.25
C ASN A 29 -4.37 -14.31 11.58
N THR A 30 -4.53 -15.38 12.35
CA THR A 30 -3.88 -15.53 13.68
C THR A 30 -2.60 -16.35 13.64
N ARG A 31 -2.38 -17.11 12.56
CA ARG A 31 -1.24 -18.03 12.44
C ARG A 31 -0.31 -17.62 11.30
N PRO A 32 1.01 -17.80 11.44
CA PRO A 32 1.94 -17.60 10.34
C PRO A 32 1.60 -18.51 9.15
N SER A 33 1.74 -17.98 7.94
CA SER A 33 1.60 -18.74 6.69
C SER A 33 2.97 -18.93 6.04
N HIS A 34 3.40 -20.19 5.88
CA HIS A 34 4.67 -20.52 5.24
C HIS A 34 4.72 -20.00 3.79
N GLN A 35 3.66 -20.23 3.02
CA GLN A 35 3.57 -19.80 1.63
C GLN A 35 3.65 -18.28 1.51
N LEU A 36 3.02 -17.53 2.42
CA LEU A 36 3.13 -16.08 2.45
C LEU A 36 4.56 -15.64 2.78
N ASN A 37 5.22 -16.30 3.73
CA ASN A 37 6.61 -16.01 4.07
C ASN A 37 7.55 -16.24 2.88
N GLU A 38 7.38 -17.34 2.15
CA GLU A 38 8.13 -17.60 0.91
C GLU A 38 7.87 -16.51 -0.14
N ARG A 39 6.61 -16.12 -0.32
CA ARG A 39 6.25 -15.03 -1.25
C ARG A 39 6.91 -13.71 -0.86
N LYS A 40 6.90 -13.35 0.43
CA LYS A 40 7.55 -12.15 0.95
C LYS A 40 9.05 -12.15 0.68
N GLN A 41 9.73 -13.27 0.96
CA GLN A 41 11.16 -13.40 0.69
C GLN A 41 11.45 -13.28 -0.81
N ALA A 42 10.66 -13.96 -1.65
CA ALA A 42 10.80 -13.86 -3.09
C ALA A 42 10.59 -12.42 -3.60
N THR A 43 9.61 -11.69 -3.04
CA THR A 43 9.38 -10.26 -3.36
C THR A 43 10.59 -9.41 -2.95
N VAL A 44 11.13 -9.59 -1.75
CA VAL A 44 12.33 -8.87 -1.29
C VAL A 44 13.53 -9.14 -2.20
N THR A 45 13.78 -10.40 -2.56
CA THR A 45 14.85 -10.78 -3.49
C THR A 45 14.68 -10.10 -4.85
N ARG A 46 13.48 -10.20 -5.45
CA ARG A 46 13.19 -9.54 -6.74
C ARG A 46 13.41 -8.03 -6.68
N LEU A 47 12.98 -7.36 -5.61
CA LEU A 47 13.16 -5.91 -5.46
C LEU A 47 14.64 -5.53 -5.37
N ARG A 48 15.43 -6.27 -4.58
CA ARG A 48 16.86 -6.01 -4.43
C ARG A 48 17.63 -6.24 -5.72
N GLU A 49 17.28 -7.27 -6.48
CA GLU A 49 17.89 -7.56 -7.78
C GLU A 49 17.51 -6.49 -8.81
N ARG A 50 16.21 -6.20 -8.94
CA ARG A 50 15.68 -5.28 -9.96
C ARG A 50 16.17 -3.85 -9.77
N TYR A 51 16.31 -3.40 -8.53
CA TYR A 51 16.67 -2.04 -8.18
C TYR A 51 18.08 -1.95 -7.60
N LYS A 52 18.95 -2.92 -7.90
CA LYS A 52 20.34 -2.91 -7.46
C LYS A 52 21.04 -1.64 -7.97
N GLY A 53 21.63 -0.88 -7.05
CA GLY A 53 22.34 0.36 -7.38
C GLY A 53 21.43 1.57 -7.63
N PHE A 54 20.11 1.44 -7.48
CA PHE A 54 19.21 2.60 -7.50
C PHE A 54 19.57 3.56 -6.38
N THR A 55 19.49 4.84 -6.68
CA THR A 55 19.45 5.92 -5.69
C THR A 55 18.01 6.27 -5.35
N ARG A 56 17.83 7.13 -4.35
CA ARG A 56 16.52 7.71 -4.03
C ARG A 56 15.90 8.45 -5.22
N GLN A 57 16.72 9.14 -6.02
CA GLN A 57 16.23 9.89 -7.18
C GLN A 57 15.70 8.96 -8.27
N ASP A 58 16.30 7.77 -8.42
CA ASP A 58 15.84 6.75 -9.36
C ASP A 58 14.50 6.15 -8.95
N PHE A 59 14.25 5.97 -7.64
CA PHE A 59 12.92 5.58 -7.18
C PHE A 59 11.87 6.65 -7.45
N LEU A 60 12.22 7.93 -7.23
CA LEU A 60 11.34 9.06 -7.49
C LEU A 60 11.03 9.28 -8.98
N SER A 61 11.84 8.73 -9.88
CA SER A 61 11.60 8.79 -11.33
C SER A 61 10.71 7.67 -11.85
N LEU A 62 10.43 6.64 -11.04
CA LEU A 62 9.48 5.58 -11.40
C LEU A 62 8.08 6.16 -11.55
N PRO A 63 7.34 5.89 -12.66
CA PRO A 63 6.08 6.56 -12.95
C PRO A 63 5.05 6.51 -11.80
N VAL A 64 4.89 5.34 -11.17
CA VAL A 64 3.94 5.16 -10.06
C VAL A 64 4.38 5.97 -8.83
N MET A 65 5.66 5.91 -8.46
CA MET A 65 6.16 6.67 -7.31
C MET A 65 6.09 8.18 -7.56
N ALA A 66 6.46 8.64 -8.76
CA ALA A 66 6.37 10.04 -9.15
C ALA A 66 4.95 10.58 -8.99
N ALA A 67 3.95 9.83 -9.47
CA ALA A 67 2.53 10.20 -9.33
C ALA A 67 2.11 10.30 -7.86
N TYR A 68 2.43 9.31 -7.03
CA TYR A 68 2.13 9.35 -5.60
C TYR A 68 2.87 10.48 -4.88
N THR A 69 4.16 10.70 -5.16
CA THR A 69 4.92 11.79 -4.57
C THR A 69 4.32 13.15 -4.94
N GLN A 70 3.90 13.35 -6.18
CA GLN A 70 3.23 14.59 -6.62
C GLN A 70 1.91 14.80 -5.88
N TYR A 71 1.11 13.75 -5.71
CA TYR A 71 -0.14 13.82 -4.95
C TYR A 71 0.12 14.14 -3.46
N TYR A 72 1.03 13.41 -2.82
CA TYR A 72 1.36 13.58 -1.38
C TYR A 72 1.96 14.96 -1.04
N LYS A 73 2.65 15.60 -1.99
CA LYS A 73 3.19 16.96 -1.83
C LYS A 73 2.12 17.99 -1.49
N GLN A 74 0.89 17.83 -2.00
CA GLN A 74 -0.24 18.73 -1.72
C GLN A 74 -0.60 18.76 -0.22
N PHE A 75 -0.24 17.69 0.50
CA PHE A 75 -0.54 17.51 1.93
C PHE A 75 0.70 17.65 2.81
N SER A 76 1.83 18.09 2.27
CA SER A 76 3.12 18.17 2.99
C SER A 76 3.51 16.84 3.65
N LYS A 77 3.19 15.70 3.01
CA LYS A 77 3.54 14.35 3.47
C LYS A 77 4.51 13.67 2.51
N THR A 78 5.21 12.67 3.03
CA THR A 78 6.07 11.78 2.24
C THR A 78 5.31 10.50 1.93
N TYR A 79 5.46 10.00 0.71
CA TYR A 79 4.87 8.72 0.32
C TYR A 79 5.57 7.57 1.06
N HIS A 80 4.85 6.84 1.90
CA HIS A 80 5.47 5.88 2.81
C HIS A 80 5.87 4.56 2.12
N VAL A 81 5.20 4.16 1.04
CA VAL A 81 5.61 2.98 0.25
C VAL A 81 6.99 3.20 -0.38
N GLN A 82 7.30 4.42 -0.81
CA GLN A 82 8.66 4.78 -1.23
C GLN A 82 9.67 4.48 -0.11
N LEU A 83 9.40 4.92 1.12
CA LEU A 83 10.30 4.69 2.26
C LEU A 83 10.46 3.20 2.59
N GLN A 84 9.39 2.41 2.44
CA GLN A 84 9.43 0.96 2.62
C GLN A 84 10.35 0.31 1.58
N VAL A 85 10.16 0.61 0.29
CA VAL A 85 10.98 0.06 -0.81
C VAL A 85 12.45 0.48 -0.66
N GLU A 86 12.71 1.76 -0.36
CA GLU A 86 14.07 2.24 -0.08
C GLU A 86 14.71 1.48 1.08
N SER A 87 13.94 1.18 2.14
CA SER A 87 14.48 0.41 3.27
C SER A 87 14.82 -1.03 2.91
N ILE A 88 14.08 -1.66 1.99
CA ILE A 88 14.32 -3.02 1.52
C ILE A 88 15.54 -3.08 0.61
N VAL A 89 15.63 -2.16 -0.35
CA VAL A 89 16.65 -2.18 -1.40
C VAL A 89 17.96 -1.55 -0.92
N LEU A 90 17.91 -0.39 -0.28
CA LEU A 90 19.10 0.38 0.09
C LEU A 90 19.67 -0.01 1.46
N LYS A 91 18.80 -0.46 2.38
CA LYS A 91 19.19 -0.79 3.76
C LYS A 91 19.13 -2.28 4.06
N GLY A 92 18.76 -3.11 3.09
CA GLY A 92 18.70 -4.56 3.27
C GLY A 92 17.67 -5.02 4.30
N LYS A 93 16.63 -4.23 4.58
CA LYS A 93 15.56 -4.65 5.51
C LYS A 93 14.69 -5.75 4.88
N SER A 94 14.10 -6.57 5.74
CA SER A 94 13.07 -7.53 5.39
C SER A 94 11.68 -6.91 5.53
N LEU A 95 10.68 -7.53 4.91
CA LEU A 95 9.28 -7.19 5.17
C LEU A 95 8.91 -7.49 6.64
N PRO A 96 7.96 -6.74 7.22
CA PRO A 96 7.53 -6.94 8.60
C PRO A 96 6.85 -8.31 8.77
N ASN A 97 6.62 -8.71 10.03
CA ASN A 97 5.94 -9.94 10.39
C ASN A 97 4.88 -9.64 11.46
N VAL A 98 3.73 -9.08 11.04
CA VAL A 98 2.68 -8.58 11.93
C VAL A 98 1.50 -9.55 11.96
N SER A 99 0.83 -9.74 10.83
CA SER A 99 -0.22 -10.72 10.62
C SER A 99 -0.30 -11.08 9.14
N PRO A 100 -0.82 -12.26 8.75
CA PRO A 100 -0.90 -12.66 7.35
C PRO A 100 -1.52 -11.61 6.41
N LEU A 101 -2.63 -10.98 6.81
CA LEU A 101 -3.31 -9.97 5.99
C LEU A 101 -2.49 -8.68 5.87
N VAL A 102 -1.93 -8.20 6.99
CA VAL A 102 -1.09 -7.00 6.99
C VAL A 102 0.15 -7.24 6.13
N ASP A 103 0.83 -8.36 6.34
CA ASP A 103 2.03 -8.71 5.60
C ASP A 103 1.79 -8.90 4.10
N ALA A 104 0.61 -9.44 3.72
CA ALA A 104 0.20 -9.55 2.33
C ALA A 104 0.01 -8.17 1.68
N ASN A 105 -0.64 -7.23 2.39
CA ASN A 105 -0.77 -5.84 1.94
C ASN A 105 0.60 -5.20 1.74
N PHE A 106 1.49 -5.27 2.73
CA PHE A 106 2.85 -4.73 2.61
C PHE A 106 3.61 -5.34 1.42
N ALA A 107 3.50 -6.66 1.21
CA ALA A 107 4.15 -7.32 0.08
C ALA A 107 3.61 -6.81 -1.27
N ALA A 108 2.30 -6.61 -1.39
CA ALA A 108 1.68 -6.06 -2.60
C ALA A 108 2.07 -4.59 -2.84
N GLU A 109 2.09 -3.77 -1.79
CA GLU A 109 2.49 -2.36 -1.85
C GLU A 109 3.90 -2.19 -2.38
N VAL A 110 4.87 -2.92 -1.84
CA VAL A 110 6.27 -2.77 -2.29
C VAL A 110 6.51 -3.38 -3.67
N GLU A 111 5.71 -4.37 -4.08
CA GLU A 111 5.83 -5.01 -5.40
C GLU A 111 5.23 -4.14 -6.51
N THR A 112 4.15 -3.40 -6.23
CA THR A 112 3.41 -2.59 -7.22
C THR A 112 3.63 -1.08 -7.11
N PHE A 113 4.16 -0.63 -5.97
CA PHE A 113 4.22 0.77 -5.53
C PHE A 113 2.86 1.45 -5.34
N ILE A 114 1.77 0.68 -5.35
CA ILE A 114 0.40 1.17 -5.13
C ILE A 114 0.07 1.00 -3.65
N LEU A 115 -0.42 2.07 -3.02
CA LEU A 115 -0.84 2.03 -1.63
C LEU A 115 -2.10 1.19 -1.46
N THR A 116 -2.10 0.31 -0.45
CA THR A 116 -3.29 -0.43 -0.03
C THR A 116 -3.70 -0.03 1.38
N ALA A 117 -4.96 -0.26 1.72
CA ALA A 117 -5.46 -0.12 3.07
C ALA A 117 -6.32 -1.35 3.38
N GLY A 118 -6.12 -1.93 4.57
CA GLY A 118 -6.89 -3.07 5.05
C GLY A 118 -7.70 -2.67 6.26
N HIS A 119 -8.96 -3.09 6.32
CA HIS A 119 -9.87 -2.85 7.44
C HIS A 119 -10.62 -4.13 7.78
N ASP A 120 -10.89 -4.34 9.07
CA ASP A 120 -11.81 -5.40 9.51
C ASP A 120 -13.24 -4.97 9.20
N VAL A 121 -13.84 -5.62 8.20
CA VAL A 121 -15.21 -5.33 7.73
C VAL A 121 -16.23 -5.47 8.85
N ALA A 122 -16.03 -6.41 9.79
CA ALA A 122 -16.96 -6.61 10.90
C ALA A 122 -16.96 -5.44 11.90
N GLN A 123 -15.91 -4.61 11.88
CA GLN A 123 -15.79 -3.43 12.74
C GLN A 123 -16.25 -2.14 12.08
N LEU A 124 -16.52 -2.15 10.77
CA LEU A 124 -17.01 -0.96 10.05
C LEU A 124 -18.43 -0.60 10.50
N ARG A 125 -18.66 0.70 10.71
CA ARG A 125 -19.95 1.24 11.15
C ARG A 125 -20.43 2.32 10.20
N GLY A 126 -21.63 2.13 9.66
CA GLY A 126 -22.25 3.06 8.73
C GLY A 126 -21.61 3.05 7.33
N PRO A 127 -21.96 4.03 6.48
CA PRO A 127 -21.37 4.18 5.16
C PRO A 127 -19.89 4.56 5.21
N VAL A 128 -19.12 4.10 4.21
CA VAL A 128 -17.70 4.43 4.05
C VAL A 128 -17.56 5.47 2.95
N PHE A 129 -16.83 6.55 3.24
CA PHE A 129 -16.60 7.65 2.31
C PHE A 129 -15.13 7.82 1.95
N TRP A 130 -14.84 8.03 0.67
CA TRP A 130 -13.52 8.44 0.19
C TRP A 130 -13.49 9.96 0.08
N GLN A 131 -12.55 10.59 0.76
CA GLN A 131 -12.39 12.05 0.79
C GLN A 131 -11.02 12.46 0.26
N LEU A 132 -10.89 13.74 -0.07
CA LEU A 132 -9.61 14.31 -0.44
C LEU A 132 -8.64 14.21 0.75
N GLY A 133 -7.45 13.70 0.51
CA GLY A 133 -6.49 13.45 1.59
C GLY A 133 -5.46 12.39 1.25
N VAL A 134 -4.54 12.18 2.18
CA VAL A 134 -3.59 11.06 2.15
C VAL A 134 -3.92 10.08 3.25
N PHE A 135 -3.96 8.80 2.90
CA PHE A 135 -4.19 7.75 3.88
C PHE A 135 -3.04 7.68 4.88
N THR A 136 -3.42 7.63 6.15
CA THR A 136 -2.55 7.17 7.23
C THR A 136 -3.03 5.76 7.57
N VAL A 137 -2.16 4.76 7.39
CA VAL A 137 -2.47 3.37 7.69
C VAL A 137 -2.88 3.28 9.16
N LEU A 138 -4.15 2.99 9.41
CA LEU A 138 -4.67 2.55 10.71
C LEU A 138 -4.97 1.06 10.54
N VAL A 139 -4.06 0.25 11.07
CA VAL A 139 -4.26 -1.20 11.24
C VAL A 139 -5.13 -1.42 12.46
#